data_AF-A0A4Q3BY02-F1
#
_entry.id   AF-A0A4Q3BY02-F1
#
_cell.length_a   1.000
_cell.length_b   1.000
_cell.length_c   1.000
_cell.angle_alpha   90.00
_cell.angle_beta   90.00
_cell.angle_gamma   90.00
#
_symmetry.space_group_name_H-M   'P 1'
#
loop_
_entity.id
_entity.type
_entity.pdbx_description
1 polymer ?
#
loop_
_entity_poly.entity_id
_entity_poly.type
_entity_poly.pdbx_seq_one_letter_code
_entity_poly.pdbx_strand_id
1 'polypeptide(L)'
;MAGHSKFKNIMHRKGAQDKKRSSLFSKLSREITVAARMGLPDPAMNARLRTAVITARKEGLPKDNIERSINKASGGDAANYEEIRYEGFGPGGVALIIESLTDNRNRTATNVRNAVAKNGGNLGAGGSVSHGFDRLGLISYKASVGDAEKVFEAALEAGAEDVSSTEDGHEIWT
;
A
#
# COMPACT_ATOMS: atom_id res chain seq x y z
N MET A 1 -26.73 -25.76 26.28
CA MET A 1 -27.37 -25.79 24.95
C MET A 1 -26.68 -24.81 24.01
N ALA A 2 -25.64 -25.26 23.29
CA ALA A 2 -24.90 -24.48 22.29
C ALA A 2 -25.42 -24.77 20.86
N GLY A 3 -26.73 -24.61 20.65
CA GLY A 3 -27.44 -25.10 19.46
C GLY A 3 -27.83 -24.03 18.43
N HIS A 4 -27.67 -22.74 18.71
CA HIS A 4 -28.01 -21.67 17.78
C HIS A 4 -26.81 -20.75 17.59
N SER A 5 -26.46 -20.47 16.32
CA SER A 5 -25.55 -19.40 15.86
C SER A 5 -24.23 -19.81 15.19
N LYS A 6 -23.99 -21.08 14.81
CA LYS A 6 -22.82 -21.38 13.93
C LYS A 6 -22.86 -20.52 12.66
N PHE A 7 -24.03 -20.40 12.04
CA PHE A 7 -24.24 -19.56 10.87
C PHE A 7 -24.09 -18.06 11.15
N LYS A 8 -24.68 -17.55 12.22
CA LYS A 8 -24.57 -16.12 12.61
C LYS A 8 -23.13 -15.73 12.95
N ASN A 9 -22.38 -16.58 13.66
CA ASN A 9 -20.96 -16.34 13.94
C ASN A 9 -20.12 -16.34 12.66
N ILE A 10 -20.38 -17.27 11.73
CA ILE A 10 -19.75 -17.28 10.41
C ILE A 10 -20.11 -16.01 9.63
N MET A 11 -21.37 -15.58 9.66
CA MET A 11 -21.84 -14.36 9.00
C MET A 11 -21.14 -13.11 9.52
N HIS A 12 -21.06 -12.91 10.84
CA HIS A 12 -20.37 -11.76 11.43
C HIS A 12 -18.87 -11.74 11.09
N ARG A 13 -18.20 -12.90 11.21
CA ARG A 13 -16.78 -13.02 10.89
C ARG A 13 -16.51 -12.75 9.41
N LYS A 14 -17.30 -13.37 8.53
CA LYS A 14 -17.19 -13.20 7.08
C LYS A 14 -17.48 -11.76 6.68
N GLY A 15 -18.53 -11.13 7.22
CA GLY A 15 -18.85 -9.74 6.94
C GLY A 15 -17.74 -8.76 7.33
N ALA A 16 -17.07 -8.98 8.46
CA ALA A 16 -15.91 -8.19 8.86
C ALA A 16 -14.72 -8.37 7.89
N GLN A 17 -14.47 -9.60 7.44
CA GLN A 17 -13.42 -9.91 6.46
C GLN A 17 -13.73 -9.30 5.09
N ASP A 18 -14.97 -9.42 4.61
CA ASP A 18 -15.42 -8.86 3.34
C ASP A 18 -15.34 -7.33 3.36
N LYS A 19 -15.67 -6.68 4.49
CA LYS A 19 -15.51 -5.23 4.65
C LYS A 19 -14.05 -4.80 4.56
N LYS A 20 -13.14 -5.53 5.20
CA LYS A 20 -11.69 -5.27 5.11
C LYS A 20 -11.20 -5.46 3.68
N ARG A 21 -11.61 -6.53 3.01
CA ARG A 21 -11.24 -6.85 1.63
C ARG A 21 -11.76 -5.82 0.63
N SER A 22 -13.01 -5.39 0.77
CA SER A 22 -13.60 -4.34 -0.08
C SER A 22 -12.86 -3.00 0.04
N SER A 23 -12.47 -2.62 1.26
CA SER A 23 -11.64 -1.43 1.49
C SER A 23 -10.27 -1.55 0.83
N LEU A 24 -9.59 -2.70 0.98
CA LEU A 24 -8.32 -2.99 0.31
C LEU A 24 -8.44 -2.92 -1.21
N PHE A 25 -9.46 -3.55 -1.79
CA PHE A 25 -9.71 -3.53 -3.23
C PHE A 25 -9.97 -2.12 -3.75
N SER A 26 -10.67 -1.30 -2.98
CA SER A 26 -10.88 0.11 -3.32
C SER A 26 -9.57 0.89 -3.36
N LYS A 27 -8.62 0.61 -2.45
CA LYS A 27 -7.29 1.24 -2.45
C LYS A 27 -6.47 0.81 -3.67
N LEU A 28 -6.41 -0.50 -3.93
CA LEU A 28 -5.66 -1.06 -5.07
C LEU A 28 -6.19 -0.52 -6.41
N SER A 29 -7.51 -0.48 -6.59
CA SER A 29 -8.13 0.07 -7.80
C SER A 29 -7.80 1.54 -8.03
N ARG A 30 -7.68 2.36 -6.97
CA ARG A 30 -7.28 3.77 -7.07
C ARG A 30 -5.81 3.92 -7.40
N GLU A 31 -4.94 3.14 -6.77
CA GLU A 31 -3.50 3.13 -7.08
C GLU A 31 -3.25 2.77 -8.55
N ILE A 32 -3.92 1.74 -9.07
CA ILE A 32 -3.84 1.39 -10.50
C ILE A 32 -4.27 2.56 -11.40
N THR A 33 -5.38 3.22 -11.05
CA THR A 33 -5.91 4.34 -11.84
C THR A 33 -4.91 5.52 -11.86
N VAL A 34 -4.32 5.84 -10.70
CA VAL A 34 -3.38 6.96 -10.58
C VAL A 34 -2.05 6.63 -11.24
N ALA A 35 -1.51 5.42 -11.03
CA ALA A 35 -0.30 4.97 -11.69
C ALA A 35 -0.45 5.00 -13.23
N ALA A 36 -1.59 4.54 -13.76
CA ALA A 36 -1.89 4.61 -15.19
C ALA A 36 -2.05 6.04 -15.73
N ARG A 37 -2.47 7.00 -14.89
CA ARG A 37 -2.63 8.41 -15.26
C ARG A 37 -1.31 9.20 -15.22
N MET A 38 -0.41 8.84 -14.30
CA MET A 38 0.90 9.51 -14.15
C MET A 38 1.92 9.07 -15.21
N GLY A 39 1.63 8.02 -15.96
CA GLY A 39 2.49 7.53 -17.04
C GLY A 39 1.66 6.97 -18.18
N LEU A 40 2.22 6.02 -18.93
CA LEU A 40 1.45 5.30 -19.93
C LEU A 40 0.50 4.30 -19.26
N PRO A 41 -0.75 4.14 -19.76
CA PRO A 41 -1.70 3.15 -19.26
C PRO A 41 -1.36 1.72 -19.74
N ASP A 42 -0.07 1.39 -19.78
CA ASP A 42 0.48 0.10 -20.16
C ASP A 42 1.47 -0.37 -19.08
N PRO A 43 1.17 -1.46 -18.34
CA PRO A 43 2.09 -2.03 -17.34
C PRO A 43 3.45 -2.46 -17.91
N ALA A 44 3.60 -2.68 -19.22
CA ALA A 44 4.91 -2.97 -19.83
C ALA A 44 5.81 -1.71 -19.86
N MET A 45 5.19 -0.54 -20.05
CA MET A 45 5.90 0.74 -20.24
C MET A 45 5.81 1.67 -19.01
N ASN A 46 5.15 1.24 -17.94
CA ASN A 46 4.98 2.01 -16.71
C ASN A 46 5.29 1.15 -15.48
N ALA A 47 6.46 1.36 -14.88
CA ALA A 47 6.96 0.56 -13.76
C ALA A 47 6.05 0.65 -12.52
N ARG A 48 5.52 1.83 -12.19
CA ARG A 48 4.59 2.00 -11.07
C ARG A 48 3.29 1.23 -11.30
N LEU A 49 2.73 1.33 -12.50
CA LEU A 49 1.53 0.60 -12.87
C LEU A 49 1.76 -0.91 -12.82
N ARG A 50 2.91 -1.38 -13.30
CA ARG A 50 3.32 -2.79 -13.21
C ARG A 50 3.30 -3.30 -11.78
N THR A 51 3.94 -2.58 -10.85
CA THR A 51 3.97 -2.94 -9.43
C THR A 51 2.56 -2.94 -8.83
N ALA A 52 1.74 -1.92 -9.13
CA ALA A 52 0.36 -1.85 -8.66
C ALA A 52 -0.49 -3.04 -9.14
N VAL A 53 -0.33 -3.46 -10.40
CA VAL A 53 -1.03 -4.63 -10.98
C VAL A 53 -0.57 -5.93 -10.32
N ILE A 54 0.74 -6.11 -10.11
CA ILE A 54 1.29 -7.30 -9.44
C ILE A 54 0.74 -7.41 -8.01
N THR A 55 0.79 -6.32 -7.25
CA THR A 55 0.25 -6.27 -5.88
C THR A 55 -1.25 -6.55 -5.86
N ALA A 56 -2.02 -5.98 -6.79
CA ALA A 56 -3.46 -6.21 -6.86
C ALA A 56 -3.80 -7.68 -7.17
N ARG A 57 -3.04 -8.33 -8.06
CA ARG A 57 -3.21 -9.77 -8.34
C ARG A 57 -2.86 -10.63 -7.13
N LYS A 58 -1.79 -10.29 -6.40
CA LYS A 58 -1.38 -10.98 -5.17
C LYS A 58 -2.48 -10.94 -4.10
N GLU A 59 -3.18 -9.82 -3.98
CA GLU A 59 -4.32 -9.65 -3.06
C GLU A 59 -5.65 -10.22 -3.60
N GLY A 60 -5.64 -10.80 -4.80
CA GLY A 60 -6.79 -11.46 -5.40
C GLY A 60 -7.86 -10.50 -5.94
N LEU A 61 -7.47 -9.31 -6.40
CA LEU A 61 -8.35 -8.41 -7.14
C LEU A 61 -8.66 -9.03 -8.53
N PRO A 62 -9.94 -9.15 -8.94
CA PRO A 62 -10.30 -9.72 -10.24
C PRO A 62 -9.67 -8.96 -11.43
N LYS A 63 -9.30 -9.70 -12.47
CA LYS A 63 -8.67 -9.16 -13.69
C LYS A 63 -9.50 -8.03 -14.32
N ASP A 64 -10.81 -8.23 -14.45
CA ASP A 64 -11.72 -7.22 -15.03
C ASP A 64 -11.74 -5.90 -14.23
N ASN A 65 -11.54 -5.97 -12.91
CA ASN A 65 -11.43 -4.77 -12.07
C ASN A 65 -10.11 -4.03 -12.31
N ILE A 66 -9.01 -4.77 -12.50
CA ILE A 66 -7.71 -4.20 -12.83
C ILE A 66 -7.79 -3.49 -14.19
N GLU A 67 -8.31 -4.15 -15.22
CA GLU A 67 -8.45 -3.59 -16.57
C GLU A 67 -9.36 -2.36 -16.57
N ARG A 68 -10.48 -2.41 -15.84
CA ARG A 68 -11.37 -1.26 -15.66
C ARG A 68 -10.65 -0.09 -14.99
N SER A 69 -9.82 -0.34 -13.98
CA SER A 69 -9.03 0.72 -13.32
C SER A 69 -7.98 1.33 -14.24
N ILE A 70 -7.33 0.55 -15.11
CA ILE A 70 -6.39 1.07 -16.12
C ILE A 70 -7.13 1.95 -17.12
N ASN A 71 -8.24 1.46 -17.68
CA ASN A 71 -9.01 2.19 -18.70
C ASN A 71 -9.62 3.50 -18.18
N LYS A 72 -9.93 3.58 -16.87
CA LYS A 72 -10.41 4.81 -16.23
C LYS A 72 -9.41 5.96 -16.31
N ALA A 73 -8.10 5.69 -16.39
CA ALA A 73 -7.08 6.73 -16.51
C ALA A 73 -7.19 7.53 -17.82
N SER A 74 -7.65 6.88 -18.91
CA SER A 74 -7.77 7.49 -20.24
C SER A 74 -9.08 8.26 -20.45
N GLY A 75 -10.08 8.07 -19.57
CA GLY A 75 -11.47 8.50 -19.81
C GLY A 75 -11.82 9.95 -19.44
N GLY A 76 -10.87 10.78 -18.98
CA GLY A 76 -11.09 12.20 -18.66
C GLY A 76 -11.92 12.51 -17.39
N ASP A 77 -12.91 11.69 -17.06
CA ASP A 77 -13.85 11.85 -15.92
C ASP A 77 -13.36 11.22 -14.60
N ALA A 78 -12.11 10.78 -14.52
CA ALA A 78 -11.56 10.25 -13.28
C ALA A 78 -11.30 11.39 -12.29
N ALA A 79 -11.80 11.25 -11.06
CA ALA A 79 -11.54 12.19 -9.98
C ALA A 79 -10.03 12.51 -9.90
N ASN A 80 -9.70 13.79 -9.74
CA ASN A 80 -8.31 14.23 -9.65
C ASN A 80 -7.75 13.84 -8.29
N TYR A 81 -7.23 12.62 -8.22
CA TYR A 81 -6.53 12.12 -7.05
C TYR A 81 -5.13 12.72 -6.98
N GLU A 82 -4.80 13.32 -5.84
CA GLU A 82 -3.48 13.79 -5.48
C GLU A 82 -2.91 12.97 -4.33
N GLU A 83 -1.59 12.78 -4.36
CA GLU A 83 -0.84 12.19 -3.26
C GLU A 83 -0.55 13.24 -2.21
N ILE A 84 -0.91 12.95 -0.97
CA ILE A 84 -0.65 13.82 0.17
C ILE A 84 -0.09 12.99 1.29
N ARG A 85 1.07 13.43 1.79
CA ARG A 85 1.69 12.92 3.00
C ARG A 85 1.31 13.83 4.18
N TYR A 86 0.81 13.21 5.24
CA TYR A 86 0.65 13.84 6.54
C TYR A 86 1.69 13.28 7.50
N GLU A 87 2.10 14.11 8.43
CA GLU A 87 3.11 13.79 9.43
C GLU A 87 2.52 14.01 10.83
N GLY A 88 2.98 13.25 11.81
CA GLY A 88 2.50 13.41 13.18
C GLY A 88 3.12 12.43 14.16
N PHE A 89 2.55 12.41 15.35
CA PHE A 89 2.98 11.59 16.47
C PHE A 89 1.79 10.79 17.01
N GLY A 90 1.99 9.53 17.31
CA GLY A 90 1.05 8.66 18.01
C GLY A 90 1.29 8.63 19.53
N PRO A 91 0.60 7.73 20.25
CA PRO A 91 0.84 7.49 21.67
C PRO A 91 2.31 7.22 21.97
N GLY A 92 2.82 7.82 23.04
CA GLY A 92 4.22 7.67 23.45
C GLY A 92 5.23 8.36 22.51
N GLY A 93 4.77 9.26 21.62
CA GLY A 93 5.65 10.02 20.73
C GLY A 93 6.12 9.24 19.50
N VAL A 94 5.48 8.12 19.17
CA VAL A 94 5.79 7.32 17.98
C VAL A 94 5.59 8.17 16.72
N ALA A 95 6.63 8.32 15.91
CA ALA A 95 6.57 9.09 14.68
C ALA A 95 5.68 8.39 13.61
N LEU A 96 4.87 9.17 12.91
CA LEU A 96 3.90 8.67 11.93
C LEU A 96 4.07 9.39 10.58
N ILE A 97 4.29 8.61 9.53
CA ILE A 97 4.10 9.02 8.13
C ILE A 97 2.77 8.43 7.65
N ILE A 98 1.86 9.28 7.20
CA ILE A 98 0.53 8.87 6.72
C ILE A 98 0.40 9.29 5.26
N GLU A 99 0.57 8.34 4.37
CA GLU A 99 0.40 8.56 2.93
C GLU A 99 -1.07 8.36 2.53
N SER A 100 -1.56 9.28 1.71
CA SER A 100 -2.94 9.27 1.26
C SER A 100 -3.04 9.64 -0.21
N LEU A 101 -4.06 9.08 -0.84
CA LEU A 101 -4.46 9.41 -2.19
C LEU A 101 -5.89 9.93 -2.13
N THR A 102 -6.10 11.20 -2.49
CA THR A 102 -7.37 11.90 -2.23
C THR A 102 -7.77 12.82 -3.35
N ASP A 103 -9.07 12.94 -3.60
CA ASP A 103 -9.69 13.94 -4.49
C ASP A 103 -10.15 15.20 -3.74
N ASN A 104 -9.93 15.23 -2.42
CA ASN A 104 -10.30 16.33 -1.55
C ASN A 104 -9.35 16.41 -0.35
N ARG A 105 -8.39 17.35 -0.40
CA ARG A 105 -7.41 17.59 0.66
C ARG A 105 -8.03 17.90 2.00
N ASN A 106 -9.03 18.80 2.04
CA ASN A 106 -9.63 19.30 3.28
C ASN A 106 -10.37 18.21 4.04
N ARG A 107 -11.13 17.37 3.32
CA ARG A 107 -11.82 16.21 3.88
C ARG A 107 -10.81 15.22 4.46
N THR A 108 -9.77 14.90 3.71
CA THR A 108 -8.78 13.90 4.13
C THR A 108 -7.94 14.41 5.30
N ALA A 109 -7.47 15.65 5.28
CA ALA A 109 -6.76 16.27 6.40
C ALA A 109 -7.59 16.25 7.68
N THR A 110 -8.89 16.57 7.59
CA THR A 110 -9.81 16.52 8.75
C THR A 110 -9.98 15.11 9.28
N ASN A 111 -10.18 14.12 8.40
CA ASN A 111 -10.34 12.72 8.79
C ASN A 111 -9.07 12.16 9.43
N VAL A 112 -7.89 12.44 8.85
CA VAL A 112 -6.61 12.00 9.41
C VAL A 112 -6.37 12.66 10.77
N ARG A 113 -6.58 13.97 10.89
CA ARG A 113 -6.45 14.69 12.17
C ARG A 113 -7.33 14.07 13.25
N ASN A 114 -8.60 13.84 12.93
CA ASN A 114 -9.56 13.26 13.86
C ASN A 114 -9.18 11.82 14.25
N ALA A 115 -8.70 11.01 13.30
CA ALA A 115 -8.27 9.64 13.57
C ALA A 115 -7.06 9.62 14.50
N VAL A 116 -6.04 10.43 14.23
CA VAL A 116 -4.83 10.51 15.07
C VAL A 116 -5.16 11.04 16.46
N ALA A 117 -5.93 12.14 16.56
CA ALA A 117 -6.31 12.75 17.83
C ALA A 117 -7.14 11.82 18.73
N LYS A 118 -8.12 11.10 18.15
CA LYS A 118 -8.95 10.14 18.92
C LYS A 118 -8.16 8.97 19.49
N ASN A 119 -6.97 8.69 18.95
CA ASN A 119 -6.10 7.61 19.39
C ASN A 119 -4.89 8.13 20.16
N GLY A 120 -4.95 9.31 20.77
CA GLY A 120 -3.90 9.83 21.67
C GLY A 120 -2.65 10.34 20.96
N GLY A 121 -2.76 10.71 19.68
CA GLY A 121 -1.70 11.35 18.92
C GLY A 121 -2.05 12.77 18.48
N ASN A 122 -1.17 13.38 17.69
CA ASN A 122 -1.41 14.66 17.02
C ASN A 122 -0.77 14.69 15.62
N LEU A 123 -1.37 15.44 14.70
CA LEU A 123 -0.69 15.77 13.44
C LEU A 123 0.33 16.90 13.69
N GLY A 124 1.47 16.78 13.02
CA GLY A 124 2.50 17.79 12.92
C GLY A 124 2.40 18.58 11.61
N ALA A 125 3.28 19.58 11.48
CA ALA A 125 3.53 20.22 10.20
C ALA A 125 4.35 19.29 9.28
N GLY A 126 4.35 19.57 7.98
CA GLY A 126 5.27 18.88 7.06
C GLY A 126 6.72 19.08 7.53
N GLY A 127 7.51 18.00 7.52
CA GLY A 127 8.88 17.98 8.01
C GLY A 127 9.05 17.53 9.47
N SER A 128 7.96 17.46 10.26
CA SER A 128 7.99 17.19 11.70
C SER A 128 8.63 15.85 12.10
N VAL A 129 8.50 14.82 11.27
CA VAL A 129 9.08 13.48 11.52
C VAL A 129 9.89 12.94 10.36
N SER A 130 9.77 13.54 9.18
CA SER A 130 10.45 13.08 7.95
C SER A 130 11.95 12.81 8.11
N HIS A 131 12.65 13.54 8.98
CA HIS A 131 14.08 13.36 9.24
C HIS A 131 14.44 12.02 9.90
N GLY A 132 13.45 11.30 10.45
CA GLY A 132 13.62 9.95 11.01
C GLY A 132 13.19 8.82 10.08
N PHE A 133 12.89 9.12 8.80
CA PHE A 133 12.46 8.13 7.82
C PHE A 133 13.18 8.30 6.49
N ASP A 134 13.79 7.22 6.03
CA ASP A 134 14.25 7.11 4.65
C ASP A 134 13.19 6.44 3.78
N ARG A 135 13.05 6.90 2.54
CA ARG A 135 12.13 6.30 1.56
C ARG A 135 12.92 5.34 0.68
N LEU A 136 12.89 4.08 1.05
CA LEU A 136 13.58 2.99 0.35
C LEU A 136 12.60 2.08 -0.41
N GLY A 137 13.08 1.44 -1.46
CA GLY A 137 12.43 0.31 -2.10
C GLY A 137 12.73 -0.98 -1.32
N LEU A 138 11.75 -1.89 -1.24
CA LEU A 138 11.95 -3.23 -0.68
C LEU A 138 11.56 -4.26 -1.74
N ILE A 139 12.53 -5.10 -2.10
CA ILE A 139 12.35 -6.24 -3.00
C ILE A 139 12.47 -7.50 -2.16
N SER A 140 11.42 -8.33 -2.14
CA SER A 140 11.41 -9.56 -1.35
C SER A 140 11.36 -10.79 -2.24
N TYR A 141 12.26 -11.73 -2.00
CA TYR A 141 12.28 -13.05 -2.63
C TYR A 141 12.09 -14.16 -1.60
N LYS A 142 11.55 -15.30 -2.03
CA LYS A 142 11.49 -16.51 -1.19
C LYS A 142 12.89 -17.13 -1.07
N ALA A 143 13.19 -17.82 0.03
CA ALA A 143 14.47 -18.51 0.23
C ALA A 143 14.81 -19.53 -0.88
N SER A 144 13.80 -20.02 -1.61
CA SER A 144 13.98 -20.96 -2.72
C SER A 144 14.61 -20.35 -3.97
N VAL A 145 14.80 -19.02 -4.06
CA VAL A 145 15.36 -18.39 -5.27
C VAL A 145 16.89 -18.54 -5.39
N GLY A 146 17.58 -18.79 -4.27
CA GLY A 146 19.02 -18.92 -4.21
C GLY A 146 19.50 -19.00 -2.77
N ASP A 147 20.77 -19.36 -2.58
CA ASP A 147 21.40 -19.20 -1.28
C ASP A 147 21.69 -17.72 -0.97
N ALA A 148 21.94 -17.42 0.31
CA ALA A 148 22.12 -16.06 0.80
C ALA A 148 23.32 -15.34 0.15
N GLU A 149 24.42 -16.07 -0.09
CA GLU A 149 25.64 -15.51 -0.66
C GLU A 149 25.42 -15.06 -2.10
N LYS A 150 24.82 -15.91 -2.93
CA LYS A 150 24.52 -15.60 -4.33
C LYS A 150 23.53 -14.45 -4.48
N VAL A 151 22.51 -14.39 -3.62
CA VAL A 151 21.53 -13.28 -3.63
C VAL A 151 22.20 -11.97 -3.19
N PHE A 152 23.05 -12.02 -2.17
CA PHE A 152 23.80 -10.87 -1.71
C PHE A 152 24.71 -10.30 -2.80
N GLU A 153 25.53 -11.14 -3.44
CA GLU A 153 26.44 -10.72 -4.52
C GLU A 153 25.67 -10.07 -5.67
N ALA A 154 24.60 -10.73 -6.15
CA ALA A 154 23.80 -10.20 -7.26
C ALA A 154 23.09 -8.88 -6.91
N ALA A 155 22.59 -8.75 -5.68
CA ALA A 155 21.94 -7.53 -5.21
C ALA A 155 22.94 -6.37 -5.07
N LEU A 156 24.15 -6.66 -4.56
CA LEU A 156 25.23 -5.67 -4.46
C LEU A 156 25.67 -5.17 -5.84
N GLU A 157 25.86 -6.07 -6.81
CA GLU A 157 26.17 -5.70 -8.19
C GLU A 157 25.07 -4.85 -8.85
N ALA A 158 23.80 -5.09 -8.47
CA ALA A 158 22.65 -4.32 -8.93
C ALA A 158 22.48 -2.96 -8.22
N GLY A 159 23.30 -2.65 -7.21
CA GLY A 159 23.26 -1.39 -6.47
C GLY A 159 22.31 -1.36 -5.27
N ALA A 160 22.09 -2.50 -4.61
CA ALA A 160 21.36 -2.55 -3.35
C ALA A 160 22.04 -1.73 -2.25
N GLU A 161 21.23 -1.08 -1.41
CA GLU A 161 21.68 -0.36 -0.21
C GLU A 161 21.87 -1.30 0.98
N ASP A 162 20.99 -2.29 1.13
CA ASP A 162 21.09 -3.32 2.16
C ASP A 162 20.46 -4.64 1.71
N VAL A 163 20.96 -5.75 2.24
CA VAL A 163 20.47 -7.10 1.93
C VAL A 163 20.44 -7.94 3.20
N SER A 164 19.26 -8.45 3.53
CA SER A 164 19.04 -9.36 4.65
C SER A 164 18.50 -10.69 4.15
N SER A 165 19.01 -11.81 4.67
CA SER A 165 18.57 -13.16 4.32
C SER A 165 18.24 -13.95 5.58
N THR A 166 17.07 -14.59 5.59
CA THR A 166 16.58 -15.47 6.65
C THR A 166 16.05 -16.77 6.05
N GLU A 167 15.63 -17.72 6.90
CA GLU A 167 14.96 -18.95 6.44
C GLU A 167 13.66 -18.67 5.66
N ASP A 168 13.02 -17.53 5.93
CA ASP A 168 11.76 -17.13 5.29
C ASP A 168 11.98 -16.52 3.90
N GLY A 169 13.15 -15.91 3.66
CA GLY A 169 13.49 -15.32 2.37
C GLY A 169 14.60 -14.28 2.40
N HIS A 170 14.66 -13.50 1.32
CA HIS A 170 15.63 -12.43 1.12
C HIS A 170 14.90 -11.09 0.99
N GLU A 171 15.41 -10.08 1.68
CA GLU A 171 14.95 -8.70 1.65
C GLU A 171 16.08 -7.82 1.13
N ILE A 172 15.84 -7.13 0.02
CA ILE A 172 16.79 -6.21 -0.61
C ILE A 172 16.22 -4.80 -0.53
N TRP A 173 16.95 -3.89 0.10
CA TRP A 173 16.66 -2.47 0.18
C TRP A 173 17.41 -1.70 -0.90
N THR A 174 16.75 -0.75 -1.56
CA THR A 174 17.27 0.03 -2.71
C THR A 174 16.87 1.50 -2.64
#